data_AF-A0A933QIB8-F1
#
_entry.id   AF-A0A933QIB8-F1
#
_cell.length_a   1.000
_cell.length_b   1.000
_cell.length_c   1.000
_cell.angle_alpha   90.00
_cell.angle_beta   90.00
_cell.angle_gamma   90.00
#
_symmetry.space_group_name_H-M   'P 1'
#
loop_
_entity.id
_entity.type
_entity.pdbx_description
1 polymer ?
#
loop_
_entity_poly.entity_id
_entity_poly.type
_entity_poly.pdbx_seq_one_letter_code
_entity_poly.pdbx_strand_id
1 'polypeptide(L)'
;DALIFAYAGLLNSLTFPLQIVIRSRRKDISAYLKLLEEAKAKQEKEELKERIAKYKEFIGKTVGENNVLDKKFYLVIPFSSLELGVKTAAGALIRKRGLPFPKAYILDRAKTALLPKRDHLLRQLNRLGLRGEQLTTQDLIELFHSIYNPGVIGQRPGQKEEYEAPMVEASPV
;
A
#
# COMPACT_ATOMS: atom_id res chain seq x y z
N ASP A 1 -28.50 -7.59 -7.63
CA ASP A 1 -28.79 -8.37 -6.41
C ASP A 1 -27.60 -9.16 -5.88
N ALA A 2 -26.96 -10.05 -6.65
CA ALA A 2 -25.85 -10.88 -6.17
C ALA A 2 -24.69 -10.10 -5.50
N LEU A 3 -24.31 -8.93 -6.04
CA LEU A 3 -23.27 -8.07 -5.47
C LEU A 3 -23.70 -7.43 -4.14
N ILE A 4 -24.97 -7.04 -4.01
CA ILE A 4 -25.53 -6.48 -2.77
C ILE A 4 -25.53 -7.54 -1.67
N PHE A 5 -25.93 -8.78 -2.00
CA PHE A 5 -25.88 -9.90 -1.05
C PHE A 5 -24.44 -10.26 -0.66
N ALA A 6 -23.50 -10.26 -1.60
CA ALA A 6 -22.08 -10.48 -1.29
C ALA A 6 -21.53 -9.36 -0.39
N TYR A 7 -21.94 -8.11 -0.61
CA TYR A 7 -21.51 -6.97 0.20
C TYR A 7 -22.08 -7.04 1.61
N ALA A 8 -23.37 -7.34 1.76
CA ALA A 8 -23.98 -7.62 3.05
C ALA A 8 -23.28 -8.79 3.76
N GLY A 9 -22.92 -9.84 3.01
CA GLY A 9 -22.14 -10.97 3.51
C GLY A 9 -20.76 -10.57 4.05
N LEU A 10 -20.04 -9.68 3.36
CA LEU A 10 -18.79 -9.12 3.87
C LEU A 10 -19.03 -8.41 5.20
N LEU A 11 -19.96 -7.44 5.24
CA LEU A 11 -20.24 -6.63 6.43
C LEU A 11 -20.62 -7.48 7.63
N ASN A 12 -21.52 -8.46 7.44
CA ASN A 12 -21.99 -9.34 8.50
C ASN A 12 -20.92 -10.33 8.98
N SER A 13 -19.86 -10.55 8.20
CA SER A 13 -18.76 -11.45 8.54
C SER A 13 -17.60 -10.77 9.27
N LEU A 14 -17.63 -9.44 9.43
CA LEU A 14 -16.58 -8.69 10.11
C LEU A 14 -16.75 -8.81 11.63
N THR A 15 -15.86 -9.56 12.27
CA THR A 15 -15.84 -9.75 13.73
C THR A 15 -14.73 -8.98 14.43
N PHE A 16 -13.99 -8.14 13.70
CA PHE A 16 -12.85 -7.38 14.19
C PHE A 16 -12.85 -5.98 13.56
N PRO A 17 -12.23 -4.99 14.23
CA PRO A 17 -12.08 -3.64 13.67
C PRO A 17 -11.29 -3.67 12.35
N LEU A 18 -11.77 -2.93 11.36
CA LEU A 18 -11.14 -2.77 10.06
C LEU A 18 -11.05 -1.27 9.75
N GLN A 19 -9.85 -0.80 9.44
CA GLN A 19 -9.65 0.57 8.98
C GLN A 19 -9.43 0.56 7.47
N ILE A 20 -10.14 1.43 6.76
CA ILE A 20 -9.98 1.64 5.32
C ILE A 20 -9.29 2.97 5.11
N VAL A 21 -8.09 2.95 4.55
CA VAL A 21 -7.35 4.15 4.16
C VAL A 21 -7.46 4.31 2.65
N ILE A 22 -8.08 5.40 2.22
CA ILE A 22 -8.24 5.74 0.81
C ILE A 22 -7.23 6.81 0.45
N ARG A 23 -6.46 6.56 -0.60
CA ARG A 23 -5.41 7.48 -1.04
C ARG A 23 -5.57 7.82 -2.50
N SER A 24 -5.79 9.10 -2.78
CA SER A 24 -5.96 9.64 -4.12
C SER A 24 -4.73 10.46 -4.50
N ARG A 25 -4.14 10.20 -5.67
CA ARG A 25 -2.96 10.91 -6.17
C ARG A 25 -3.06 11.16 -7.65
N ARG A 26 -2.37 12.17 -8.17
CA ARG A 26 -2.24 12.33 -9.63
C ARG A 26 -1.56 11.10 -10.22
N LYS A 27 -2.10 10.59 -11.32
CA LYS A 27 -1.55 9.45 -12.03
C LYS A 27 -0.20 9.83 -12.64
N ASP A 28 0.85 9.17 -12.19
CA ASP A 28 2.15 9.26 -12.84
C ASP A 28 2.17 8.34 -14.06
N ILE A 29 2.29 8.94 -15.24
CA ILE A 29 2.38 8.24 -16.54
C ILE A 29 3.78 8.29 -17.15
N SER A 30 4.79 8.77 -16.42
CA SER A 30 6.14 8.99 -16.94
C SER A 30 6.74 7.71 -17.52
N ALA A 31 6.57 6.58 -16.83
CA ALA A 31 7.02 5.27 -17.30
C ALA A 31 6.34 4.87 -18.62
N TYR A 32 5.05 5.16 -18.78
CA TYR A 32 4.31 4.87 -20.00
C TYR A 32 4.76 5.77 -21.16
N LEU A 33 4.95 7.07 -20.91
CA LEU A 33 5.47 8.01 -21.90
C LEU A 33 6.88 7.61 -22.37
N LYS A 34 7.71 7.08 -21.47
CA LYS A 34 9.03 6.52 -21.81
C LYS A 34 8.92 5.27 -22.68
N LEU A 35 8.01 4.35 -22.34
CA LEU A 35 7.73 3.16 -23.16
C LEU A 35 7.29 3.53 -24.58
N LEU A 36 6.48 4.58 -24.74
CA LEU A 36 6.09 5.08 -26.06
C LEU A 36 7.27 5.64 -26.85
N GLU A 37 8.21 6.33 -26.21
CA GLU A 37 9.44 6.79 -26.88
C GLU A 37 10.33 5.64 -27.30
N GLU A 38 10.51 4.64 -26.44
CA GLU A 38 11.28 3.44 -26.78
C GLU A 38 10.63 2.66 -27.94
N ALA A 39 9.29 2.58 -27.97
CA ALA A 39 8.55 1.98 -29.07
C ALA A 39 8.69 2.79 -30.38
N LYS A 40 8.67 4.12 -30.30
CA LYS A 40 8.90 5.00 -31.45
C LYS A 40 10.30 4.83 -32.03
N ALA A 41 11.32 4.74 -31.18
CA ALA A 41 12.71 4.56 -31.60
C ALA A 41 12.95 3.22 -32.33
N LYS A 42 12.19 2.17 -31.97
CA LYS A 42 12.26 0.84 -32.60
C LYS A 42 11.45 0.73 -33.89
N GLN A 43 10.62 1.71 -34.21
CA GLN A 43 9.73 1.65 -35.37
C GLN A 43 10.48 2.11 -36.63
N GLU A 44 10.42 1.33 -37.70
CA GLU A 44 11.09 1.66 -38.96
C GLU A 44 10.23 2.56 -39.85
N LYS A 45 8.91 2.33 -39.87
CA LYS A 45 7.98 3.08 -40.72
C LYS A 45 7.72 4.48 -40.16
N GLU A 46 8.01 5.50 -40.95
CA GLU A 46 7.88 6.90 -40.53
C GLU A 46 6.45 7.29 -40.15
N GLU A 47 5.45 6.83 -40.91
CA GLU A 47 4.02 7.05 -40.60
C GLU A 47 3.63 6.53 -39.21
N LEU A 48 4.21 5.39 -38.80
CA LEU A 48 3.94 4.79 -37.49
C LEU A 48 4.68 5.55 -36.38
N LYS A 49 5.89 6.07 -36.63
CA LYS A 49 6.58 6.96 -35.67
C LYS A 49 5.78 8.22 -35.41
N GLU A 50 5.23 8.83 -36.47
CA GLU A 50 4.42 10.04 -36.36
C GLU A 50 3.13 9.77 -35.57
N ARG A 51 2.48 8.63 -35.81
CA ARG A 51 1.31 8.19 -35.03
C ARG A 51 1.63 8.01 -33.55
N ILE A 52 2.76 7.37 -33.22
CA ILE A 52 3.19 7.19 -31.82
C ILE A 52 3.46 8.55 -31.17
N ALA A 53 4.09 9.49 -31.88
CA ALA A 53 4.34 10.83 -31.37
C ALA A 53 3.04 11.59 -31.07
N LYS A 54 2.07 11.58 -32.01
CA LYS A 54 0.75 12.19 -31.82
C LYS A 54 0.00 11.56 -30.66
N TYR A 55 0.04 10.23 -30.54
CA TYR A 55 -0.59 9.52 -29.43
C TYR A 55 0.04 9.87 -28.08
N LYS A 56 1.37 9.95 -28.00
CA LYS A 56 2.08 10.37 -26.79
C LYS A 56 1.67 11.77 -26.37
N GLU A 57 1.61 12.72 -27.30
CA GLU A 57 1.17 14.10 -27.03
C GLU A 57 -0.29 14.14 -26.53
N PHE A 58 -1.18 13.41 -27.21
CA PHE A 58 -2.58 13.29 -26.82
C PHE A 58 -2.75 12.76 -25.39
N ILE A 59 -2.06 11.67 -25.04
CA ILE A 59 -2.12 11.09 -23.69
C ILE A 59 -1.51 12.05 -22.65
N GLY A 60 -0.38 12.69 -22.98
CA GLY A 60 0.26 13.67 -22.10
C GLY A 60 -0.68 14.83 -21.75
N LYS A 61 -1.31 15.43 -22.76
CA LYS A 61 -2.32 16.49 -22.57
C LYS A 61 -3.53 15.97 -21.79
N THR A 62 -4.10 14.84 -22.20
CA THR A 62 -5.29 14.26 -21.57
C THR A 62 -5.08 14.01 -20.08
N VAL A 63 -3.92 13.46 -19.68
CA VAL A 63 -3.64 13.15 -18.27
C VAL A 63 -3.29 14.39 -17.46
N GLY A 64 -2.56 15.34 -18.06
CA GLY A 64 -2.18 16.61 -17.42
C GLY A 64 -3.36 17.55 -17.20
N GLU A 65 -4.21 17.72 -18.22
CA GLU A 65 -5.37 18.62 -18.20
C GLU A 65 -6.51 18.07 -17.35
N ASN A 66 -6.81 16.76 -17.45
CA ASN A 66 -7.94 16.17 -16.72
C ASN A 66 -7.64 15.80 -15.26
N ASN A 67 -6.46 16.17 -14.72
CA ASN A 67 -6.05 15.83 -13.35
C ASN A 67 -6.33 14.37 -12.99
N VAL A 68 -6.00 13.42 -13.88
CA VAL A 68 -6.41 12.02 -13.72
C VAL A 68 -5.86 11.48 -12.40
N LEU A 69 -6.75 11.01 -11.53
CA LEU A 69 -6.40 10.53 -10.20
C LEU A 69 -6.32 9.00 -10.17
N ASP A 70 -5.26 8.50 -9.55
CA ASP A 70 -5.11 7.11 -9.12
C ASP A 70 -5.58 6.98 -7.67
N LYS A 71 -6.54 6.10 -7.42
CA LYS A 71 -7.07 5.82 -6.08
C LYS A 71 -6.62 4.43 -5.63
N LYS A 72 -5.87 4.39 -4.53
CA LYS A 72 -5.48 3.15 -3.85
C LYS A 72 -6.27 3.00 -2.55
N PHE A 73 -6.74 1.80 -2.29
CA PHE A 73 -7.48 1.44 -1.09
C PHE A 73 -6.62 0.49 -0.25
N TYR A 74 -6.37 0.85 0.99
CA TYR A 74 -5.60 0.05 1.94
C TYR A 74 -6.50 -0.41 3.07
N LEU A 75 -6.52 -1.72 3.31
CA LEU A 75 -7.27 -2.35 4.39
C LEU A 75 -6.31 -2.66 5.53
N VAL A 76 -6.51 -2.05 6.68
CA VAL A 76 -5.65 -2.17 7.87
C VAL A 76 -6.41 -2.88 8.97
N ILE A 77 -5.86 -4.02 9.40
CA ILE A 77 -6.36 -4.79 10.55
C ILE A 77 -5.48 -4.42 11.75
N PRO A 78 -6.01 -3.70 12.76
CA PRO A 78 -5.22 -3.33 13.91
C PRO A 78 -4.95 -4.55 14.79
N PHE A 79 -3.79 -4.54 15.43
CA PHE A 79 -3.40 -5.53 16.43
C PHE A 79 -3.04 -4.79 17.71
N SER A 80 -3.68 -5.17 18.82
CA SER A 80 -3.51 -4.50 20.12
C SER A 80 -2.71 -5.35 21.10
N SER A 81 -2.10 -4.71 22.10
CA SER A 81 -1.40 -5.40 23.19
C SER A 81 -2.33 -6.22 24.09
N LEU A 82 -3.64 -5.99 24.03
CA LEU A 82 -4.65 -6.81 24.72
C LEU A 82 -4.74 -8.22 24.11
N GLU A 83 -4.46 -8.34 22.81
CA GLU A 83 -4.41 -9.63 22.11
C GLU A 83 -3.13 -10.44 22.42
N LEU A 84 -2.17 -9.87 23.16
CA LEU A 84 -0.95 -10.56 23.61
C LEU A 84 -1.14 -11.46 24.83
N GLY A 85 -2.32 -11.42 25.46
CA GLY A 85 -2.72 -12.27 26.59
C GLY A 85 -2.81 -11.53 27.94
N VAL A 86 -3.60 -12.11 28.85
CA VAL A 86 -4.12 -11.49 30.11
C VAL A 86 -3.05 -10.99 31.10
N LYS A 87 -1.78 -11.41 30.97
CA LYS A 87 -0.69 -10.97 31.88
C LYS A 87 -0.40 -9.46 31.82
N THR A 88 -0.99 -8.72 30.87
CA THR A 88 -0.76 -7.27 30.68
C THR A 88 -1.87 -6.38 31.24
N ALA A 89 -3.05 -6.86 31.61
CA ALA A 89 -4.10 -5.97 32.13
C ALA A 89 -3.69 -5.29 33.45
N ALA A 90 -2.95 -5.99 34.31
CA ALA A 90 -2.39 -5.45 35.56
C ALA A 90 -1.07 -4.67 35.35
N GLY A 91 -0.28 -4.99 34.32
CA GLY A 91 1.03 -4.37 34.04
C GLY A 91 0.99 -3.16 33.10
N ALA A 92 -0.06 -3.00 32.30
CA ALA A 92 -0.21 -1.92 31.32
C ALA A 92 -0.44 -0.53 31.94
N LEU A 93 -0.83 -0.49 33.22
CA LEU A 93 -0.91 0.75 34.02
C LEU A 93 0.46 1.28 34.44
N ILE A 94 1.50 0.44 34.42
CA ILE A 94 2.88 0.87 34.67
C ILE A 94 3.53 1.17 33.33
N ARG A 95 3.54 2.46 32.99
CA ARG A 95 4.11 3.06 31.78
C ARG A 95 5.65 2.89 31.73
N LYS A 96 6.17 1.66 31.71
CA LYS A 96 7.59 1.43 31.40
C LYS A 96 7.79 1.63 29.91
N ARG A 97 8.70 2.55 29.54
CA ARG A 97 9.23 2.75 28.19
C ARG A 97 9.92 1.45 27.73
N GLY A 98 9.17 0.52 27.15
CA GLY A 98 9.70 -0.75 26.66
C GLY A 98 8.59 -1.67 26.13
N LEU A 99 8.96 -2.62 25.27
CA LEU A 99 8.03 -3.64 24.77
C LEU A 99 7.63 -4.57 25.93
N PRO A 100 6.33 -4.92 26.08
CA PRO A 100 5.85 -5.75 27.20
C PRO A 100 6.33 -7.21 27.13
N PHE A 101 6.77 -7.67 25.96
CA PHE A 101 7.28 -9.02 25.71
C PHE A 101 8.45 -8.99 24.70
N PRO A 102 9.22 -10.07 24.57
CA PRO A 102 10.22 -10.21 23.51
C PRO A 102 9.60 -10.00 22.13
N LYS A 103 10.33 -9.32 21.23
CA LYS A 103 9.87 -9.02 19.85
C LYS A 103 9.38 -10.27 19.12
N ALA A 104 10.11 -11.38 19.22
CA ALA A 104 9.75 -12.64 18.58
C ALA A 104 8.38 -13.17 19.05
N TYR A 105 8.11 -13.10 20.36
CA TYR A 105 6.83 -13.52 20.93
C TYR A 105 5.66 -12.66 20.43
N ILE A 106 5.85 -11.34 20.38
CA ILE A 106 4.83 -10.40 19.88
C ILE A 106 4.53 -10.69 18.41
N LEU A 107 5.56 -10.88 17.59
CA LEU A 107 5.40 -11.15 16.15
C LEU A 107 4.72 -12.48 15.88
N ASP A 108 5.05 -13.53 16.63
CA ASP A 108 4.40 -14.83 16.52
C ASP A 108 2.91 -14.73 16.84
N ARG A 109 2.57 -14.14 18.00
CA ARG A 109 1.18 -13.91 18.40
C ARG A 109 0.41 -13.05 17.41
N ALA A 110 1.04 -11.97 16.91
CA ALA A 110 0.43 -11.11 15.91
C ALA A 110 0.13 -11.88 14.62
N LYS A 111 1.06 -12.73 14.15
CA LYS A 111 0.82 -13.58 12.97
C LYS A 111 -0.33 -14.55 13.21
N THR A 112 -0.35 -15.27 14.33
CA THR A 112 -1.43 -16.21 14.65
C THR A 112 -2.79 -15.51 14.70
N ALA A 113 -2.86 -14.29 15.21
CA ALA A 113 -4.10 -13.53 15.31
C ALA A 113 -4.53 -12.87 13.98
N LEU A 114 -3.57 -12.34 13.20
CA LEU A 114 -3.86 -11.51 12.02
C LEU A 114 -4.02 -12.32 10.73
N LEU A 115 -3.28 -13.42 10.54
CA LEU A 115 -3.31 -14.20 9.30
C LEU A 115 -4.72 -14.75 8.99
N PRO A 116 -5.47 -15.34 9.95
CA PRO A 116 -6.83 -15.78 9.69
C PRO A 116 -7.78 -14.63 9.32
N LYS A 117 -7.63 -13.47 9.98
CA LYS A 117 -8.42 -12.26 9.72
C LYS A 117 -8.15 -11.74 8.30
N ARG A 118 -6.87 -11.67 7.90
CA ARG A 118 -6.43 -11.33 6.54
C ARG A 118 -7.07 -12.27 5.52
N ASP A 119 -6.90 -13.58 5.70
CA ASP A 119 -7.38 -14.57 4.73
C ASP A 119 -8.90 -14.55 4.58
N HIS A 120 -9.60 -14.31 5.69
CA HIS A 120 -11.04 -14.09 5.67
C HIS A 120 -11.42 -12.88 4.82
N LEU A 121 -10.79 -11.72 5.04
CA LEU A 121 -11.05 -10.52 4.21
C LEU A 121 -10.77 -10.78 2.73
N LEU A 122 -9.62 -11.39 2.41
CA LEU A 122 -9.25 -11.68 1.02
C LEU A 122 -10.29 -12.58 0.33
N ARG A 123 -10.81 -13.60 1.03
CA ARG A 123 -11.90 -14.42 0.50
C ARG A 123 -13.18 -13.62 0.27
N GLN A 124 -13.58 -12.76 1.21
CA GLN A 124 -14.78 -11.95 1.03
C GLN A 124 -14.64 -10.92 -0.10
N LEU A 125 -13.46 -10.30 -0.25
CA LEU A 125 -13.17 -9.42 -1.38
C LEU A 125 -13.25 -10.17 -2.71
N ASN A 126 -12.69 -11.37 -2.80
CA ASN A 126 -12.77 -12.18 -4.01
C ASN A 126 -14.21 -12.50 -4.40
N ARG A 127 -15.11 -12.73 -3.43
CA ARG A 127 -16.56 -12.92 -3.69
C ARG A 127 -17.23 -11.66 -4.27
N LEU A 128 -16.68 -10.48 -4.00
CA LEU A 128 -17.09 -9.21 -4.58
C LEU A 128 -16.43 -8.93 -5.93
N GLY A 129 -15.59 -9.85 -6.45
CA GLY A 129 -14.78 -9.63 -7.64
C GLY A 129 -13.60 -8.70 -7.42
N LEU A 130 -13.27 -8.37 -6.16
CA LEU A 130 -12.14 -7.53 -5.80
C LEU A 130 -10.94 -8.40 -5.43
N ARG A 131 -9.77 -8.05 -5.96
CA ARG A 131 -8.50 -8.67 -5.56
C ARG A 131 -7.83 -7.81 -4.49
N GLY A 132 -7.35 -8.46 -3.44
CA GLY A 132 -6.54 -7.85 -2.40
C GLY A 132 -5.30 -8.69 -2.17
N GLU A 133 -4.20 -8.02 -1.85
CA GLU A 133 -2.92 -8.66 -1.56
C GLU A 133 -2.31 -8.02 -0.32
N GLN A 134 -1.56 -8.80 0.46
CA GLN A 134 -0.83 -8.26 1.60
C GLN A 134 0.40 -7.51 1.09
N LEU A 135 0.55 -6.26 1.53
CA LEU A 135 1.73 -5.45 1.24
C LEU A 135 3.00 -6.11 1.78
N THR A 136 4.02 -6.19 0.94
CA THR A 136 5.36 -6.61 1.35
C THR A 136 6.05 -5.48 2.12
N THR A 137 7.19 -5.76 2.75
CA THR A 137 8.01 -4.72 3.39
C THR A 137 8.37 -3.60 2.40
N GLN A 138 8.64 -3.93 1.14
CA GLN A 138 8.99 -2.94 0.12
C GLN A 138 7.80 -2.03 -0.17
N ASP A 139 6.62 -2.62 -0.38
CA ASP A 139 5.40 -1.84 -0.64
C ASP A 139 5.03 -0.93 0.55
N LEU A 140 5.30 -1.39 1.78
CA LEU A 140 5.11 -0.59 2.99
C LEU A 140 6.10 0.58 3.04
N ILE A 141 7.38 0.34 2.75
CA ILE A 141 8.40 1.38 2.66
C ILE A 141 7.98 2.42 1.62
N GLU A 142 7.58 1.98 0.42
CA GLU A 142 7.06 2.86 -0.64
C GLU A 142 5.84 3.66 -0.18
N LEU A 143 4.89 3.01 0.50
CA LEU A 143 3.70 3.65 1.01
C LEU A 143 4.06 4.73 2.03
N PHE A 144 4.84 4.41 3.06
CA PHE A 144 5.21 5.36 4.11
C PHE A 144 6.12 6.46 3.58
N HIS A 145 7.15 6.13 2.80
CA HIS A 145 8.01 7.12 2.15
C HIS A 145 7.17 8.11 1.36
N SER A 146 6.22 7.60 0.57
CA SER A 146 5.38 8.48 -0.21
C SER A 146 4.39 9.29 0.65
N ILE A 147 3.96 8.81 1.81
CA ILE A 147 3.11 9.57 2.75
C ILE A 147 3.90 10.73 3.37
N TYR A 148 5.12 10.48 3.82
CA TYR A 148 5.97 11.48 4.48
C TYR A 148 6.64 12.44 3.48
N ASN A 149 6.82 12.03 2.22
CA ASN A 149 7.43 12.83 1.16
C ASN A 149 6.44 13.09 0.00
N PRO A 150 5.39 13.91 0.20
CA PRO A 150 4.35 14.13 -0.80
C PRO A 150 4.82 14.89 -2.06
N GLY A 151 5.99 15.54 -2.02
CA GLY A 151 6.56 16.31 -3.13
C GLY A 151 7.50 15.52 -4.07
N VAL A 152 7.95 14.32 -3.66
CA VAL A 152 8.85 13.50 -4.48
C VAL A 152 8.02 12.58 -5.37
N ILE A 153 7.77 13.02 -6.60
CA ILE A 153 7.03 12.24 -7.62
C ILE A 153 8.07 11.46 -8.44
N GLY A 154 7.88 10.15 -8.58
CA GLY A 154 8.64 9.32 -9.52
C GLY A 154 9.92 8.65 -9.01
N GLN A 155 10.34 8.88 -7.75
CA GLN A 155 11.40 8.08 -7.15
C GLN A 155 10.81 6.87 -6.41
N ARG A 156 11.10 5.67 -6.91
CA ARG A 156 10.92 4.46 -6.11
C ARG A 156 12.03 4.47 -5.04
N PRO A 157 11.69 4.43 -3.74
CA PRO A 157 12.70 4.21 -2.71
C PRO A 157 13.48 2.92 -3.02
N GLY A 158 14.76 2.91 -2.71
CA GLY A 158 15.70 1.84 -3.05
C GLY A 158 15.36 0.49 -2.40
N GLN A 159 16.23 -0.49 -2.59
CA GLN A 159 16.00 -1.85 -2.09
C GLN A 159 16.10 -1.90 -0.56
N LYS A 160 15.49 -2.92 0.06
CA LYS A 160 15.38 -3.06 1.53
C LYS A 160 16.71 -2.92 2.28
N GLU A 161 17.83 -3.31 1.67
CA GLU A 161 19.15 -3.20 2.28
C GLU A 161 19.58 -1.73 2.53
N GLU A 162 19.08 -0.76 1.78
CA GLU A 162 19.45 0.66 1.93
C GLU A 162 18.75 1.34 3.13
N TYR A 163 17.74 0.70 3.73
CA TYR A 163 16.95 1.26 4.84
C TYR A 163 17.27 0.64 6.21
N GLU A 164 18.26 -0.24 6.32
CA GLU A 164 18.71 -0.77 7.62
C GLU A 164 19.60 0.22 8.40
N ALA A 165 20.09 1.29 7.74
CA ALA A 165 20.83 2.36 8.40
C ALA A 165 19.87 3.39 9.02
N PRO A 166 20.04 3.77 10.30
CA PRO A 166 19.24 4.82 10.91
C PRO A 166 19.52 6.18 10.25
N MET A 167 18.50 6.80 9.65
CA MET A 167 18.59 8.12 9.00
C MET A 167 18.79 9.30 9.97
N VAL A 168 18.83 9.07 11.28
CA VAL A 168 18.99 10.13 12.29
C VAL A 168 19.95 9.66 13.36
N GLU A 169 21.20 10.10 13.28
CA GLU A 169 22.06 10.17 14.46
C GLU A 169 21.52 11.30 15.34
N ALA A 170 21.24 10.99 16.61
CA ALA A 170 20.94 12.01 17.59
C ALA A 170 22.16 12.93 17.71
N SER A 171 21.96 14.24 17.51
CA SER A 171 23.00 15.23 17.78
C SER A 171 23.57 15.01 19.19
N PRO A 172 24.90 14.88 19.35
CA PRO A 172 25.49 14.82 20.67
C PRO A 172 25.25 16.17 21.37
N VAL A 173 24.67 16.10 22.56
CA VAL A 173 24.63 17.21 23.53
C VAL A 173 25.99 17.33 24.18
#